data_AF-A0A2M8NGX7-F1
#
_entry.id   AF-A0A2M8NGX7-F1
#
_cell.length_a   1.000
_cell.length_b   1.000
_cell.length_c   1.000
_cell.angle_alpha   90.00
_cell.angle_beta   90.00
_cell.angle_gamma   90.00
#
_symmetry.space_group_name_H-M   'P 1'
#
loop_
_entity.id
_entity.type
_entity.pdbx_description
1 polymer ?
#
loop_
_entity_poly.entity_id
_entity_poly.type
_entity_poly.pdbx_seq_one_letter_code
_entity_poly.pdbx_strand_id
1 'polypeptide(L)'
;MGALFAFGLAFAALLPTVAAPSVTLTESELIARSRIWGRHTAPWSAVGMPKPYTLLPPPGAEVMRRALIGRSRYRPAEGVLIPVRALPFPYRIHGWFAGEGLTPAIALTNRAHRDYDRLINAVMRQTQHEFDPVLSNKEES
;
A
#
# COMPACT_ATOMS: atom_id res chain seq x y z
N MET A 1 4.16 -33.57 6.48
CA MET A 1 4.84 -32.44 7.16
C MET A 1 5.58 -31.52 6.19
N GLY A 2 6.47 -32.02 5.31
CA GLY A 2 7.25 -31.15 4.40
C GLY A 2 6.43 -30.31 3.41
N ALA A 3 5.36 -30.85 2.83
CA ALA A 3 4.52 -30.13 1.85
C ALA A 3 3.76 -28.92 2.45
N LEU A 4 3.29 -29.04 3.70
CA LEU A 4 2.61 -27.94 4.42
C LEU A 4 3.59 -26.79 4.74
N PHE A 5 4.82 -27.14 5.13
CA PHE A 5 5.86 -26.16 5.41
C PHE A 5 6.30 -25.42 4.14
N ALA A 6 6.48 -26.15 3.03
CA ALA A 6 6.81 -25.56 1.73
C ALA A 6 5.71 -24.61 1.23
N PHE A 7 4.43 -24.97 1.43
CA PHE A 7 3.30 -24.12 1.05
C PHE A 7 3.27 -22.82 1.87
N GLY A 8 3.47 -22.89 3.18
CA GLY A 8 3.52 -21.69 4.04
C GLY A 8 4.65 -20.74 3.66
N LEU A 9 5.84 -21.28 3.36
CA LEU A 9 6.98 -20.48 2.93
C LEU A 9 6.75 -19.84 1.55
N ALA A 10 6.21 -20.59 0.59
CA ALA A 10 5.86 -20.07 -0.72
C ALA A 10 4.85 -18.92 -0.62
N PHE A 11 3.85 -19.06 0.25
CA PHE A 11 2.84 -18.04 0.47
C PHE A 11 3.42 -16.75 1.08
N ALA A 12 4.30 -16.86 2.07
CA ALA A 12 5.01 -15.72 2.64
C ALA A 12 5.96 -15.04 1.63
N ALA A 13 6.57 -15.81 0.73
CA ALA A 13 7.45 -15.29 -0.32
C ALA A 13 6.71 -14.47 -1.40
N LEU A 14 5.40 -14.67 -1.56
CA LEU A 14 4.58 -13.88 -2.48
C LEU A 14 4.31 -12.46 -1.97
N LEU A 15 4.19 -12.27 -0.66
CA LEU A 15 3.86 -10.99 -0.03
C LEU A 15 4.70 -9.80 -0.56
N PRO A 16 6.05 -9.84 -0.61
CA PRO A 16 6.84 -8.71 -1.09
C PRO A 16 6.59 -8.36 -2.57
N THR A 17 6.07 -9.28 -3.38
CA THR A 17 5.80 -9.06 -4.81
C THR A 17 4.55 -8.23 -5.08
N VAL A 18 3.65 -8.17 -4.08
CA VAL A 18 2.34 -7.50 -4.15
C VAL A 18 2.19 -6.35 -3.15
N ALA A 19 2.98 -6.33 -2.06
CA ALA A 19 2.77 -5.41 -0.95
C ALA A 19 2.92 -3.94 -1.34
N ALA A 20 3.99 -3.55 -2.03
CA ALA A 20 4.26 -2.16 -2.35
C ALA A 20 4.61 -1.97 -3.84
N PRO A 21 3.63 -2.06 -4.76
CA PRO A 21 3.86 -1.81 -6.17
C PRO A 21 4.17 -0.33 -6.41
N SER A 22 4.72 0.00 -7.57
CA SER A 22 4.80 1.40 -8.00
C SER A 22 3.39 1.91 -8.30
N VAL A 23 3.05 3.09 -7.79
CA VAL A 23 1.72 3.70 -7.98
C VAL A 23 1.86 4.99 -8.78
N THR A 24 0.96 5.18 -9.75
CA THR A 24 0.76 6.44 -10.47
C THR A 24 -0.70 6.83 -10.29
N LEU A 25 -0.93 8.11 -9.98
CA LEU A 25 -2.26 8.65 -9.79
C LEU A 25 -2.63 9.50 -11.00
N THR A 26 -3.86 9.34 -11.48
CA THR A 26 -4.49 10.25 -12.43
C THR A 26 -5.73 10.85 -11.78
N GLU A 27 -6.38 11.79 -12.47
CA GLU A 27 -7.63 12.40 -11.97
C GLU A 27 -8.75 11.37 -11.79
N SER A 28 -8.81 10.35 -12.65
CA SER A 28 -9.89 9.35 -12.66
C SER A 28 -9.50 7.99 -12.05
N GLU A 29 -8.21 7.67 -11.99
CA GLU A 29 -7.75 6.31 -11.69
C GLU A 29 -6.48 6.26 -10.83
N LEU A 30 -6.36 5.17 -10.08
CA LEU A 30 -5.14 4.68 -9.47
C LEU A 30 -4.53 3.60 -10.35
N ILE A 31 -3.27 3.77 -10.75
CA ILE A 31 -2.54 2.81 -11.57
C ILE A 31 -1.46 2.14 -10.71
N ALA A 32 -1.60 0.84 -10.47
CA ALA A 32 -0.61 0.02 -9.79
C ALA A 32 0.25 -0.75 -10.80
N ARG A 33 1.58 -0.67 -10.67
CA ARG A 33 2.55 -1.38 -11.50
C ARG A 33 3.42 -2.27 -10.63
N SER A 34 3.23 -3.58 -10.76
CA SER A 34 4.14 -4.58 -10.22
C SER A 34 5.06 -5.10 -11.32
N ARG A 35 6.31 -5.41 -10.96
CA ARG A 35 7.26 -6.06 -11.88
C ARG A 35 6.82 -7.47 -12.26
N ILE A 36 6.12 -8.16 -11.36
CA ILE A 36 5.72 -9.56 -11.53
C ILE A 36 4.30 -9.65 -12.06
N TRP A 37 3.40 -8.81 -11.56
CA TRP A 37 1.97 -8.90 -11.85
C TRP A 37 1.50 -7.91 -12.92
N GLY A 38 2.38 -7.06 -13.45
CA GLY A 38 2.07 -6.13 -14.53
C GLY A 38 1.39 -4.83 -14.07
N ARG A 39 0.70 -4.18 -15.01
CA ARG A 39 -0.01 -2.91 -14.81
C ARG A 39 -1.50 -3.18 -14.60
N HIS A 40 -2.05 -2.59 -13.54
CA HIS A 40 -3.48 -2.63 -13.22
C HIS A 40 -3.98 -1.21 -12.98
N THR A 41 -5.16 -0.91 -13.52
CA THR A 41 -5.84 0.36 -13.30
C THR A 41 -7.08 0.12 -12.45
N ALA A 42 -7.37 1.05 -11.56
CA ALA A 42 -8.51 1.01 -10.68
C ALA A 42 -9.16 2.40 -10.68
N PRO A 43 -10.46 2.53 -10.99
CA PRO A 43 -11.15 3.80 -10.80
C PRO A 43 -11.20 4.14 -9.30
N TRP A 44 -11.28 5.43 -8.96
CA TRP A 44 -11.33 5.88 -7.56
C TRP A 44 -12.49 5.28 -6.77
N SER A 45 -13.63 5.02 -7.42
CA SER A 45 -14.78 4.31 -6.82
C SER A 45 -14.47 2.87 -6.37
N ALA A 46 -13.40 2.25 -6.88
CA ALA A 46 -12.91 0.94 -6.45
C ALA A 46 -11.81 1.02 -5.37
N VAL A 47 -11.33 2.23 -5.04
CA VAL A 47 -10.32 2.52 -4.03
C VAL A 47 -11.01 2.82 -2.71
N GLY A 48 -10.68 2.05 -1.67
CA GLY A 48 -11.19 2.24 -0.32
C GLY A 48 -10.42 3.31 0.45
N MET A 49 -10.99 3.74 1.57
CA MET A 49 -10.36 4.70 2.48
C MET A 49 -8.98 4.17 2.96
N PRO A 50 -7.91 4.98 2.90
CA PRO A 50 -6.60 4.58 3.40
C PRO A 50 -6.62 4.29 4.91
N LYS A 51 -5.86 3.28 5.32
CA LYS A 51 -5.77 2.80 6.71
C LYS A 51 -4.32 2.70 7.18
N PRO A 52 -4.05 2.70 8.50
CA PRO A 52 -2.70 2.44 9.00
C PRO A 52 -2.16 1.08 8.53
N TYR A 53 -0.93 1.04 8.04
CA TYR A 53 -0.32 -0.22 7.60
C TYR A 53 0.31 -0.98 8.78
N THR A 54 -0.30 -2.10 9.16
CA THR A 54 0.02 -2.87 10.38
C THR A 54 1.24 -3.78 10.24
N LEU A 55 1.69 -4.08 9.02
CA LEU A 55 2.84 -4.94 8.77
C LEU A 55 4.19 -4.20 8.83
N LEU A 56 4.19 -2.93 9.23
CA LEU A 56 5.42 -2.18 9.46
C LEU A 56 6.14 -2.67 10.72
N PRO A 57 7.49 -2.66 10.72
CA PRO A 57 8.23 -2.98 11.92
C PRO A 57 7.91 -1.97 13.03
N PRO A 58 7.73 -2.41 14.29
CA PRO A 58 7.42 -1.50 15.38
C PRO A 58 8.60 -0.54 15.64
N PRO A 59 8.33 0.64 16.22
CA PRO A 59 9.36 1.58 16.59
C PRO A 59 10.42 0.91 17.48
N GLY A 60 11.68 0.96 17.05
CA GLY A 60 12.80 0.36 17.79
C GLY A 60 13.19 -1.06 17.37
N ALA A 61 12.39 -1.77 16.57
CA ALA A 61 12.79 -3.08 16.03
C ALA A 61 13.95 -2.97 15.01
N GLU A 62 14.21 -1.77 14.49
CA GLU A 62 15.19 -1.53 13.43
C GLU A 62 16.56 -1.07 13.92
N VAL A 63 17.05 -1.67 15.02
CA VAL A 63 18.33 -1.30 15.64
C VAL A 63 19.48 -1.37 14.64
N MET A 64 19.58 -2.47 13.88
CA MET A 64 20.66 -2.69 12.92
C MET A 64 20.60 -1.72 11.73
N ARG A 65 19.41 -1.45 11.20
CA ARG A 65 19.23 -0.49 10.10
C ARG A 65 19.54 0.94 10.53
N ARG A 66 19.15 1.32 11.75
CA ARG A 66 19.50 2.61 12.36
C ARG A 66 21.01 2.76 12.58
N ALA A 67 21.71 1.68 12.92
CA ALA A 67 23.16 1.68 13.05
C ALA A 67 23.86 1.87 11.69
N LEU A 68 23.41 1.18 10.64
CA LEU A 68 24.00 1.26 9.29
C LEU A 68 23.78 2.62 8.60
N ILE A 69 22.58 3.19 8.69
CA ILE A 69 22.24 4.47 8.05
C ILE A 69 22.77 5.67 8.85
N GLY A 70 22.99 5.46 10.15
CA GLY A 70 23.34 6.50 11.11
C GLY A 70 22.10 7.21 11.67
N ARG A 71 22.18 7.63 12.94
CA ARG A 71 21.04 8.20 13.68
C ARG A 71 20.44 9.46 13.03
N SER A 72 21.24 10.29 12.38
CA SER A 72 20.81 11.56 11.77
C SER A 72 20.05 11.40 10.45
N ARG A 73 20.25 10.28 9.73
CA ARG A 73 19.61 10.01 8.44
C ARG A 73 18.49 8.97 8.53
N TYR A 74 18.30 8.37 9.70
CA TYR A 74 17.27 7.37 9.91
C TYR A 74 15.88 8.01 10.03
N ARG A 75 14.97 7.63 9.13
CA ARG A 75 13.52 7.87 9.25
C ARG A 75 12.82 6.56 9.63
N PRO A 76 11.91 6.56 10.62
CA PRO A 76 11.08 5.41 10.96
C PRO A 76 10.28 4.89 9.75
N ALA A 77 9.91 3.61 9.79
CA ALA A 77 8.99 3.05 8.79
C ALA A 77 7.63 3.73 8.91
N GLU A 78 7.14 4.29 7.81
CA GLU A 78 5.79 4.86 7.72
C GLU A 78 5.11 4.28 6.49
N GLY A 79 3.80 4.10 6.59
CA GLY A 79 3.01 3.59 5.50
C GLY A 79 1.53 3.50 5.79
N VAL A 80 0.76 3.49 4.71
CA VAL A 80 -0.68 3.27 4.71
C VAL A 80 -1.03 2.08 3.85
N LEU A 81 -2.11 1.41 4.22
CA LEU A 81 -2.75 0.38 3.45
C LEU A 81 -3.90 1.01 2.65
N ILE A 82 -3.96 0.71 1.36
CA ILE A 82 -5.02 1.14 0.45
C ILE A 82 -5.75 -0.12 -0.03
N PRO A 83 -7.01 -0.34 0.39
CA PRO A 83 -7.86 -1.36 -0.20
C PRO A 83 -8.21 -0.96 -1.63
N VAL A 84 -8.06 -1.85 -2.61
CA VAL A 84 -8.36 -1.59 -4.02
C VAL A 84 -9.05 -2.80 -4.63
N ARG A 85 -10.37 -2.76 -4.75
CA ARG A 85 -11.19 -3.93 -5.15
C ARG A 85 -10.95 -4.41 -6.57
N ALA A 86 -10.49 -3.52 -7.45
CA ALA A 86 -10.23 -3.82 -8.86
C ALA A 86 -8.89 -4.55 -9.10
N LEU A 87 -8.03 -4.69 -8.08
CA LEU A 87 -6.75 -5.39 -8.25
C LEU A 87 -6.92 -6.91 -8.36
N PRO A 88 -6.03 -7.60 -9.10
CA PRO A 88 -6.14 -9.02 -9.31
C PRO A 88 -5.90 -9.82 -8.03
N PHE A 89 -6.28 -11.10 -8.08
CA PHE A 89 -6.24 -12.04 -6.95
C PHE A 89 -4.95 -12.03 -6.10
N PRO A 90 -3.73 -11.94 -6.66
CA PRO A 90 -2.51 -11.95 -5.86
C PRO A 90 -2.46 -10.86 -4.76
N TYR A 91 -3.09 -9.71 -5.00
CA TYR A 91 -3.13 -8.60 -4.03
C TYR A 91 -4.03 -8.89 -2.82
N ARG A 92 -4.88 -9.93 -2.88
CA ARG A 92 -5.66 -10.40 -1.73
C ARG A 92 -4.78 -11.04 -0.67
N ILE A 93 -3.63 -11.61 -1.06
CA ILE A 93 -2.65 -12.14 -0.11
C ILE A 93 -2.19 -11.03 0.82
N HIS A 94 -1.85 -9.87 0.25
CA HIS A 94 -1.43 -8.72 1.03
C HIS A 94 -2.56 -8.18 1.92
N GLY A 95 -3.78 -8.08 1.38
CA GLY A 95 -4.96 -7.73 2.18
C GLY A 95 -5.17 -8.65 3.38
N TRP A 96 -4.99 -9.97 3.19
CA TRP A 96 -5.17 -10.94 4.27
C TRP A 96 -4.14 -10.77 5.38
N PHE A 97 -2.85 -10.62 5.02
CA PHE A 97 -1.80 -10.35 6.00
C PHE A 97 -1.98 -9.00 6.71
N ALA A 98 -2.49 -7.98 6.00
CA ALA A 98 -2.65 -6.64 6.56
C ALA A 98 -3.95 -6.44 7.36
N GLY A 99 -4.81 -7.46 7.45
CA GLY A 99 -6.06 -7.42 8.24
C GLY A 99 -7.32 -6.99 7.48
N GLU A 100 -7.27 -6.89 6.14
CA GLU A 100 -8.41 -6.54 5.27
C GLU A 100 -9.18 -7.77 4.74
N GLY A 101 -8.87 -8.96 5.26
CA GLY A 101 -9.44 -10.22 4.80
C GLY A 101 -9.06 -10.53 3.34
N LEU A 102 -10.03 -10.89 2.51
CA LEU A 102 -9.80 -11.17 1.08
C LEU A 102 -9.93 -9.94 0.19
N THR A 103 -10.01 -8.74 0.76
CA THR A 103 -10.01 -7.50 -0.02
C THR A 103 -8.61 -7.27 -0.58
N PRO A 104 -8.44 -7.13 -1.92
CA PRO A 104 -7.13 -6.81 -2.46
C PRO A 104 -6.66 -5.45 -1.93
N ALA A 105 -5.39 -5.35 -1.55
CA ALA A 105 -4.83 -4.13 -0.99
C ALA A 105 -3.37 -3.94 -1.40
N ILE A 106 -2.92 -2.68 -1.37
CA ILE A 106 -1.53 -2.29 -1.59
C ILE A 106 -1.08 -1.36 -0.46
N ALA A 107 0.21 -1.32 -0.19
CA ALA A 107 0.81 -0.44 0.80
C ALA A 107 1.59 0.67 0.09
N LEU A 108 1.34 1.91 0.52
CA LEU A 108 2.26 3.01 0.26
C LEU A 108 3.17 3.13 1.47
N THR A 109 4.47 3.15 1.25
CA THR A 109 5.45 3.29 2.33
C THR A 109 6.57 4.22 1.92
N ASN A 110 7.17 4.90 2.91
CA ASN A 110 8.33 5.76 2.72
C ASN A 110 9.62 5.02 2.30
N ARG A 111 9.59 3.68 2.26
CA ARG A 111 10.69 2.83 1.80
C ARG A 111 10.58 2.47 0.33
N ALA A 112 9.36 2.23 -0.13
CA ALA A 112 9.09 1.83 -1.49
C ALA A 112 8.82 3.03 -2.41
N HIS A 113 8.39 4.17 -1.84
CA HIS A 113 7.98 5.35 -2.60
C HIS A 113 8.86 6.54 -2.23
N ARG A 114 9.57 7.10 -3.22
CA ARG A 114 10.48 8.23 -3.04
C ARG A 114 9.75 9.50 -2.58
N ASP A 115 8.60 9.77 -3.18
CA ASP A 115 7.77 10.95 -2.90
C ASP A 115 6.56 10.59 -2.03
N TYR A 116 6.78 9.72 -1.02
CA TYR A 116 5.72 9.17 -0.18
C TYR A 116 4.76 10.22 0.37
N ASP A 117 5.28 11.32 0.92
CA ASP A 117 4.47 12.36 1.54
C ASP A 117 3.55 13.07 0.51
N ARG A 118 4.02 13.26 -0.73
CA ARG A 118 3.19 13.81 -1.81
C ARG A 118 2.15 12.80 -2.29
N LEU A 119 2.56 11.55 -2.45
CA LEU A 119 1.71 10.47 -2.93
C LEU A 119 0.55 10.21 -1.96
N ILE A 120 0.82 10.16 -0.64
CA ILE A 120 -0.22 9.91 0.34
C ILE A 120 -1.22 11.05 0.42
N ASN A 121 -0.75 12.31 0.37
CA ASN A 121 -1.64 13.47 0.37
C ASN A 121 -2.56 13.48 -0.86
N ALA A 122 -2.04 13.08 -2.02
CA ALA A 122 -2.82 12.98 -3.25
C ALA A 122 -3.87 11.85 -3.17
N VAL A 123 -3.50 10.66 -2.67
CA VAL A 123 -4.46 9.56 -2.45
C VAL A 123 -5.53 9.98 -1.45
N MET A 124 -5.14 10.55 -0.30
CA MET A 124 -6.09 10.97 0.73
C MET A 124 -7.11 11.95 0.17
N ARG A 125 -6.66 12.98 -0.56
CA ARG A 125 -7.55 13.97 -1.20
C ARG A 125 -8.53 13.32 -2.16
N GLN A 126 -8.05 12.47 -3.06
CA GLN A 126 -8.89 11.78 -4.04
C GLN A 126 -9.91 10.85 -3.38
N THR A 127 -9.48 10.08 -2.37
CA THR A 127 -10.41 9.22 -1.62
C THR A 127 -11.42 10.04 -0.81
N GLN A 128 -11.03 11.15 -0.20
CA GLN A 128 -11.95 12.03 0.53
C GLN A 128 -13.01 12.62 -0.39
N HIS A 129 -12.63 13.07 -1.59
CA HIS A 129 -13.56 13.57 -2.60
C HIS A 129 -14.61 12.51 -3.00
N GLU A 130 -14.19 11.25 -3.13
CA GLU A 130 -15.09 10.13 -3.45
C GLU A 130 -16.05 9.77 -2.29
N PHE A 131 -15.58 9.85 -1.04
CA PHE A 131 -16.35 9.45 0.15
C PHE A 131 -17.11 10.60 0.84
N ASP A 132 -16.80 11.87 0.52
CA ASP A 132 -17.49 13.06 1.01
C ASP A 132 -17.74 14.06 -0.13
N PRO A 133 -18.87 13.91 -0.86
CA PRO A 133 -19.20 14.78 -2.00
C PRO A 133 -19.50 16.23 -1.58
N VAL A 134 -19.63 16.53 -0.29
CA VAL A 134 -19.86 17.90 0.21
C VAL A 134 -18.58 18.75 0.10
N LEU A 135 -17.40 18.13 0.13
CA LEU A 135 -16.11 18.81 -0.07
C LEU A 135 -15.76 19.03 -1.55
N SER A 136 -16.32 18.21 -2.46
CA SER A 136 -16.17 18.35 -3.92
C SER A 136 -16.70 19.69 -4.44
N ASN A 137 -17.88 20.11 -3.97
CA ASN A 137 -18.54 21.35 -4.43
C ASN A 137 -17.86 22.66 -3.97
N LYS A 138 -16.85 22.60 -3.08
CA LYS A 138 -16.16 23.81 -2.57
C LYS A 138 -14.93 24.21 -3.38
N GLU A 139 -14.39 23.36 -4.24
CA GLU A 139 -13.21 23.69 -5.07
C GLU A 139 -13.60 24.22 -6.47
N GLU A 140 -14.89 24.18 -6.84
CA GLU A 140 -15.41 24.67 -8.14
C GLU A 140 -16.13 26.04 -8.07
N SER A 141 -16.11 26.73 -6.92
CA SER A 141 -16.67 28.09 -6.74
C SER A 141 -15.60 29.10 -6.39
#